data_AF-A0A8T5EGA8-F1
#
_entry.id   AF-A0A8T5EGA8-F1
#
_cell.length_a   1.000
_cell.length_b   1.000
_cell.length_c   1.000
_cell.angle_alpha   90.00
_cell.angle_beta   90.00
_cell.angle_gamma   90.00
#
_symmetry.space_group_name_H-M   'P 1'
#
loop_
_entity.id
_entity.type
_entity.pdbx_description
1 polymer ?
#
loop_
_entity_poly.entity_id
_entity_poly.type
_entity_poly.pdbx_seq_one_letter_code
_entity_poly.pdbx_strand_id
1 'polypeptide(L)'
;FDLRTMTVYDSDSTASVKLWDEKANLPGIENLKPGDLIKIIKAYVKSDLDGSPTINIGSGSNIETIDTESQIPMIDKITKDISELQEGQKDLVISGMIDGIISGMQFTNSRGQPGTALRMRLKGKEGSGMRVVLWGKDESLIPNMISQSANVKLLGVRVKSGNQGLEIHGNEATIIEIEGGKETEPIIARILSIITTETGKNMIIATDNQKNIYNISDFSDSTSICAEGDVIECMPSKVYGGSITLDENSFVRKLDNDETIPSLSKIRTKIMDVKVDENCCIECIVLKVPGRKEIQTKSGESISLSEMFVEDDSGQIWVKGWRNQAKLIDKCELGEIISITGLNTKLNNFGEGRIELFLTAHSKIIKKN
;
A
#
# COMPACT_ATOMS: atom_id res chain seq x y z
N PHE A 1 -22.09 -27.62 13.25
CA PHE A 1 -21.19 -28.18 12.23
C PHE A 1 -20.06 -27.21 12.16
N ASP A 2 -18.98 -27.58 12.80
CA ASP A 2 -17.90 -26.66 13.08
C ASP A 2 -16.69 -27.17 12.31
N LEU A 3 -16.11 -26.30 11.49
CA LEU A 3 -14.91 -26.60 10.72
C LEU A 3 -13.87 -25.53 11.06
N ARG A 4 -12.73 -25.98 11.59
CA ARG A 4 -11.53 -25.15 11.71
C ARG A 4 -10.50 -25.67 10.72
N THR A 5 -9.81 -24.76 10.03
CA THR A 5 -8.73 -25.11 9.12
C THR A 5 -7.45 -24.41 9.57
N MET A 6 -6.33 -25.12 9.53
CA MET A 6 -4.99 -24.54 9.68
C MET A 6 -4.10 -25.03 8.54
N THR A 7 -3.01 -24.33 8.29
CA THR A 7 -1.97 -24.79 7.37
C THR A 7 -0.73 -25.14 8.16
N VAL A 8 -0.21 -26.34 7.93
CA VAL A 8 1.04 -26.82 8.53
C VAL A 8 2.13 -26.89 7.48
N TYR A 9 3.37 -26.72 7.92
CA TYR A 9 4.56 -26.85 7.10
C TYR A 9 5.41 -28.00 7.62
N ASP A 10 5.85 -28.86 6.71
CA ASP A 10 6.86 -29.88 6.99
C ASP A 10 7.91 -29.85 5.88
N SER A 11 9.17 -29.65 6.29
CA SER A 11 10.37 -29.73 5.48
C SER A 11 10.41 -28.78 4.29
N ASP A 12 9.71 -29.10 3.20
CA ASP A 12 9.64 -28.33 1.95
C ASP A 12 8.20 -28.13 1.44
N SER A 13 7.19 -28.60 2.18
CA SER A 13 5.80 -28.65 1.74
C SER A 13 4.82 -28.14 2.79
N THR A 14 3.67 -27.65 2.32
CA THR A 14 2.54 -27.26 3.17
C THR A 14 1.37 -28.23 2.98
N ALA A 15 0.57 -28.40 4.03
CA ALA A 15 -0.68 -29.14 3.96
C ALA A 15 -1.77 -28.42 4.77
N SER A 16 -3.00 -28.48 4.26
CA SER A 16 -4.17 -28.01 5.00
C SER A 16 -4.63 -29.09 5.98
N VAL A 17 -4.85 -28.70 7.23
CA VAL A 17 -5.41 -29.54 8.29
C VAL A 17 -6.82 -29.08 8.60
N LYS A 18 -7.80 -29.98 8.47
CA LYS A 18 -9.23 -29.74 8.70
C LYS A 18 -9.67 -30.43 9.98
N LEU A 19 -10.17 -29.65 10.94
CA LEU A 19 -10.69 -30.10 12.22
C LEU A 19 -12.21 -30.01 12.19
N TRP A 20 -12.88 -31.14 12.40
CA TRP A 20 -14.33 -31.26 12.28
C TRP A 20 -15.01 -31.40 13.65
N ASP A 21 -16.19 -30.78 13.78
CA ASP A 21 -17.11 -30.86 14.91
C ASP A 21 -16.39 -30.65 16.24
N GLU A 22 -16.39 -31.64 17.14
CA GLU A 22 -15.75 -31.55 18.46
C GLU A 22 -14.27 -31.17 18.38
N LYS A 23 -13.57 -31.53 17.29
CA LYS A 23 -12.14 -31.22 17.12
C LYS A 23 -11.91 -29.79 16.66
N ALA A 24 -12.90 -29.12 16.07
CA ALA A 24 -12.78 -27.69 15.74
C ALA A 24 -12.60 -26.81 17.00
N ASN A 25 -13.00 -27.33 18.17
CA ASN A 25 -12.91 -26.69 19.48
C ASN A 25 -12.02 -27.50 20.44
N LEU A 26 -11.02 -28.22 19.93
CA LEU A 26 -10.09 -29.00 20.74
C LEU A 26 -9.38 -28.10 21.77
N PRO A 27 -9.34 -28.46 23.07
CA PRO A 27 -8.76 -27.59 24.10
C PRO A 27 -7.31 -27.18 23.80
N GLY A 28 -7.00 -25.89 23.88
CA GLY A 28 -5.67 -25.35 23.61
C GLY A 28 -5.39 -25.05 22.13
N ILE A 29 -6.30 -25.40 21.22
CA ILE A 29 -6.17 -25.06 19.79
C ILE A 29 -6.22 -23.55 19.56
N GLU A 30 -6.93 -22.82 20.42
CA GLU A 30 -7.02 -21.36 20.47
C GLU A 30 -5.71 -20.70 20.92
N ASN A 31 -4.83 -21.43 21.60
CA ASN A 31 -3.54 -20.93 22.07
C ASN A 31 -2.42 -21.11 21.03
N LEU A 32 -2.66 -21.90 19.98
CA LEU A 32 -1.69 -22.10 18.92
C LEU A 32 -1.44 -20.80 18.15
N LYS A 33 -0.17 -20.52 17.91
CA LYS A 33 0.31 -19.40 17.12
C LYS A 33 1.12 -19.91 15.93
N PRO A 34 1.21 -19.12 14.85
CA PRO A 34 2.13 -19.47 13.77
C PRO A 34 3.56 -19.61 14.28
N GLY A 35 4.24 -20.64 13.80
CA GLY A 35 5.58 -21.00 14.26
C GLY A 35 5.59 -22.03 15.39
N ASP A 36 4.46 -22.29 16.05
CA ASP A 36 4.38 -23.37 17.05
C ASP A 36 4.61 -24.72 16.40
N LEU A 37 5.52 -25.51 16.98
CA LEU A 37 5.75 -26.87 16.56
C LEU A 37 4.65 -27.77 17.14
N ILE A 38 3.94 -28.48 16.27
CA ILE A 38 2.84 -29.36 16.66
C ILE A 38 3.05 -30.80 16.21
N LYS A 39 2.54 -31.73 17.01
CA LYS A 39 2.38 -33.14 16.67
C LYS A 39 0.93 -33.42 16.34
N ILE A 40 0.67 -33.97 15.16
CA ILE A 40 -0.67 -34.44 14.79
C ILE A 40 -0.69 -35.97 14.90
N ILE A 41 -1.59 -36.49 15.74
CA ILE A 41 -1.67 -37.92 16.07
C ILE A 41 -2.96 -38.50 15.50
N LYS A 42 -2.85 -39.67 14.84
CA LYS A 42 -3.99 -40.43 14.27
C LYS A 42 -4.87 -39.60 13.31
N ALA A 43 -4.29 -38.71 12.53
CA ALA A 43 -4.98 -38.04 11.44
C ALA A 43 -5.10 -38.96 10.21
N TYR A 44 -5.99 -38.61 9.29
CA TYR A 44 -6.15 -39.33 8.02
C TYR A 44 -6.13 -38.35 6.84
N VAL A 45 -5.65 -38.79 5.69
CA VAL A 45 -5.53 -37.96 4.49
C VAL A 45 -6.72 -38.16 3.56
N LYS A 46 -7.24 -37.07 2.99
CA LYS A 46 -8.22 -37.06 1.89
C LYS A 46 -7.81 -36.05 0.83
N SER A 47 -8.17 -36.29 -0.42
CA SER A 47 -8.04 -35.29 -1.48
C SER A 47 -9.09 -34.19 -1.33
N ASP A 48 -8.69 -32.93 -1.49
CA ASP A 48 -9.61 -31.82 -1.69
C ASP A 48 -10.19 -31.81 -3.11
N LEU A 49 -11.12 -30.89 -3.38
CA LEU A 49 -11.75 -30.73 -4.69
C LEU A 49 -10.75 -30.44 -5.82
N ASP A 50 -9.62 -29.79 -5.50
CA ASP A 50 -8.52 -29.54 -6.45
C ASP A 50 -7.49 -30.68 -6.51
N GLY A 51 -7.76 -31.80 -5.84
CA GLY A 51 -6.89 -32.98 -5.77
C GLY A 51 -5.77 -32.88 -4.73
N SER A 52 -5.60 -31.73 -4.08
CA SER A 52 -4.53 -31.55 -3.07
C SER A 52 -4.76 -32.41 -1.83
N PRO A 53 -3.70 -32.93 -1.19
CA PRO A 53 -3.84 -33.70 0.04
C PRO A 53 -4.25 -32.79 1.21
N THR A 54 -5.27 -33.22 1.95
CA THR A 54 -5.72 -32.57 3.19
C THR A 54 -5.68 -33.54 4.35
N ILE A 55 -5.11 -33.08 5.46
CA ILE A 55 -5.03 -33.82 6.71
C ILE A 55 -6.33 -33.57 7.47
N ASN A 56 -7.04 -34.62 7.87
CA ASN A 56 -8.31 -34.49 8.55
C ASN A 56 -8.20 -35.04 9.98
N ILE A 57 -8.68 -34.26 10.93
CA ILE A 57 -8.67 -34.55 12.37
C ILE A 57 -10.06 -35.05 12.76
N GLY A 58 -10.18 -36.36 12.97
CA GLY A 58 -11.41 -37.02 13.39
C GLY A 58 -11.48 -37.27 14.89
N SER A 59 -12.51 -38.00 15.34
CA SER A 59 -12.77 -38.27 16.77
C SER A 59 -11.57 -38.88 17.51
N GLY A 60 -10.83 -39.78 16.86
CA GLY A 60 -9.64 -40.43 17.43
C GLY A 60 -8.32 -39.67 17.29
N SER A 61 -8.33 -38.50 16.65
CA SER A 61 -7.14 -37.69 16.40
C SER A 61 -6.84 -36.73 17.57
N ASN A 62 -5.58 -36.34 17.73
CA ASN A 62 -5.15 -35.33 18.70
C ASN A 62 -4.11 -34.38 18.09
N ILE A 63 -4.02 -33.17 18.63
CA ILE A 63 -2.95 -32.21 18.32
C ILE A 63 -2.28 -31.82 19.64
N GLU A 64 -0.95 -31.87 19.66
CA GLU A 64 -0.12 -31.55 20.83
C GLU A 64 0.95 -30.54 20.42
N THR A 65 1.23 -29.53 21.24
CA THR A 65 2.41 -28.68 21.08
C THR A 65 3.65 -29.44 21.54
N ILE A 66 4.77 -29.24 20.85
CA ILE A 66 6.05 -29.86 21.20
C ILE A 66 7.10 -28.76 21.43
N ASP A 67 7.86 -28.89 22.50
CA ASP A 67 9.01 -28.03 22.80
C ASP A 67 10.30 -28.85 22.76
N THR A 68 10.64 -29.34 21.57
CA THR A 68 11.86 -30.13 21.32
C THR A 68 12.58 -29.63 20.07
N GLU A 69 13.89 -29.80 20.01
CA GLU A 69 14.65 -29.54 18.79
C GLU A 69 14.09 -30.34 17.61
N SER A 70 13.82 -29.64 16.51
CA SER A 70 13.24 -30.19 15.30
C SER A 70 14.06 -29.76 14.08
N GLN A 71 14.05 -30.60 13.06
CA GLN A 71 14.63 -30.26 11.75
C GLN A 71 13.70 -29.37 10.92
N ILE A 72 12.43 -29.22 11.34
CA ILE A 72 11.47 -28.33 10.70
C ILE A 72 11.95 -26.89 10.89
N PRO A 73 12.17 -26.13 9.81
CA PRO A 73 12.67 -24.76 9.91
C PRO A 73 11.66 -23.84 10.59
N MET A 74 12.17 -22.85 11.34
CA MET A 74 11.35 -21.79 11.91
C MET A 74 10.71 -20.92 10.82
N ILE A 75 9.65 -20.21 11.21
CA ILE A 75 8.87 -19.37 10.31
C ILE A 75 9.73 -18.32 9.57
N ASP A 76 10.72 -17.75 10.25
CA ASP A 76 11.62 -16.75 9.65
C ASP A 76 12.48 -17.35 8.54
N LYS A 77 12.86 -18.63 8.65
CA LYS A 77 13.69 -19.30 7.65
C LYS A 77 12.91 -19.69 6.39
N ILE A 78 11.60 -19.92 6.51
CA ILE A 78 10.72 -20.20 5.36
C ILE A 78 10.10 -18.93 4.76
N THR A 79 10.27 -17.80 5.41
CA THR A 79 9.76 -16.50 4.95
C THR A 79 10.50 -16.09 3.67
N LYS A 80 9.76 -15.87 2.60
CA LYS A 80 10.31 -15.42 1.32
C LYS A 80 10.21 -13.91 1.17
N ASP A 81 11.19 -13.28 0.53
CA ASP A 81 11.02 -11.91 0.06
C ASP A 81 9.98 -11.90 -1.07
N ILE A 82 9.19 -10.82 -1.17
CA ILE A 82 8.23 -10.74 -2.26
C ILE A 82 8.91 -10.82 -3.64
N SER A 83 10.13 -10.33 -3.82
CA SER A 83 10.83 -10.40 -5.11
C SER A 83 11.10 -11.84 -5.60
N GLU A 84 11.00 -12.84 -4.74
CA GLU A 84 11.19 -14.27 -5.07
C GLU A 84 9.89 -14.98 -5.51
N LEU A 85 8.76 -14.27 -5.52
CA LEU A 85 7.43 -14.85 -5.73
C LEU A 85 7.14 -15.19 -7.18
N GLN A 86 6.46 -16.32 -7.38
CA GLN A 86 6.06 -16.83 -8.67
C GLN A 86 4.58 -17.19 -8.69
N GLU A 87 3.96 -17.14 -9.87
CA GLU A 87 2.55 -17.47 -10.04
C GLU A 87 2.22 -18.90 -9.55
N GLY A 88 1.06 -19.06 -8.90
CA GLY A 88 0.52 -20.36 -8.51
C GLY A 88 1.00 -20.86 -7.15
N GLN A 89 2.00 -20.20 -6.54
CA GLN A 89 2.42 -20.52 -5.17
C GLN A 89 1.31 -20.23 -4.15
N LYS A 90 1.14 -21.13 -3.18
CA LYS A 90 0.10 -21.08 -2.13
C LYS A 90 0.75 -21.22 -0.76
N ASP A 91 0.00 -20.87 0.29
CA ASP A 91 0.36 -21.10 1.70
C ASP A 91 1.71 -20.50 2.10
N LEU A 92 2.07 -19.37 1.51
CA LEU A 92 3.37 -18.75 1.72
C LEU A 92 3.40 -17.93 3.01
N VAL A 93 4.60 -17.88 3.59
CA VAL A 93 5.01 -16.80 4.49
C VAL A 93 5.90 -15.87 3.68
N ILE A 94 5.55 -14.59 3.62
CA ILE A 94 6.28 -13.59 2.83
C ILE A 94 6.65 -12.38 3.68
N SER A 95 7.67 -11.67 3.25
CA SER A 95 8.09 -10.38 3.82
C SER A 95 8.31 -9.34 2.72
N GLY A 96 7.96 -8.10 3.01
CA GLY A 96 8.21 -6.95 2.14
C GLY A 96 7.95 -5.63 2.85
N MET A 97 8.51 -4.54 2.33
CA MET A 97 8.37 -3.21 2.91
C MET A 97 7.14 -2.49 2.36
N ILE A 98 6.41 -1.74 3.18
CA ILE A 98 5.31 -0.88 2.68
C ILE A 98 5.85 0.17 1.70
N ASP A 99 5.26 0.20 0.51
CA ASP A 99 5.64 1.05 -0.65
C ASP A 99 4.41 1.71 -1.30
N GLY A 100 3.37 1.96 -0.51
CA GLY A 100 2.19 2.62 -1.04
C GLY A 100 1.01 2.64 -0.09
N ILE A 101 -0.14 2.97 -0.65
CA ILE A 101 -1.38 3.18 0.09
C ILE A 101 -1.87 1.86 0.68
N ILE A 102 -2.17 1.90 1.98
CA ILE A 102 -3.01 0.92 2.67
C ILE A 102 -4.45 1.43 2.61
N SER A 103 -5.38 0.60 2.13
CA SER A 103 -6.79 0.98 2.02
C SER A 103 -7.73 -0.21 2.21
N GLY A 104 -8.81 0.02 2.96
CA GLY A 104 -9.95 -0.87 3.05
C GLY A 104 -10.91 -0.68 1.87
N MET A 105 -11.69 -1.71 1.60
CA MET A 105 -12.78 -1.68 0.64
C MET A 105 -13.94 -2.53 1.17
N GLN A 106 -15.16 -2.01 1.05
CA GLN A 106 -16.38 -2.79 1.23
C GLN A 106 -16.96 -3.14 -0.13
N PHE A 107 -17.52 -4.34 -0.26
CA PHE A 107 -18.17 -4.81 -1.48
C PHE A 107 -19.31 -5.77 -1.15
N THR A 108 -20.19 -5.98 -2.12
CA THR A 108 -21.18 -7.06 -2.06
C THR A 108 -20.62 -8.27 -2.79
N ASN A 109 -20.49 -9.39 -2.10
CA ASN A 109 -19.96 -10.63 -2.68
C ASN A 109 -20.98 -11.29 -3.64
N SER A 110 -20.56 -12.34 -4.34
CA SER A 110 -21.42 -13.06 -5.29
C SER A 110 -22.67 -13.71 -4.67
N ARG A 111 -22.73 -13.80 -3.34
CA ARG A 111 -23.90 -14.29 -2.59
C ARG A 111 -24.81 -13.15 -2.10
N GLY A 112 -24.55 -11.91 -2.49
CA GLY A 112 -25.31 -10.75 -2.05
C GLY A 112 -24.97 -10.27 -0.63
N GLN A 113 -23.93 -10.81 0.00
CA GLN A 113 -23.55 -10.47 1.37
C GLN A 113 -22.46 -9.39 1.39
N PRO A 114 -22.44 -8.51 2.40
CA PRO A 114 -21.34 -7.57 2.56
C PRO A 114 -20.03 -8.31 2.83
N GLY A 115 -18.95 -7.80 2.25
CA GLY A 115 -17.59 -8.27 2.46
C GLY A 115 -16.62 -7.10 2.53
N THR A 116 -15.48 -7.32 3.18
CA THR A 116 -14.40 -6.36 3.30
C THR A 116 -13.14 -6.88 2.60
N ALA A 117 -12.27 -5.98 2.17
CA ALA A 117 -10.94 -6.32 1.71
C ALA A 117 -9.95 -5.24 2.12
N LEU A 118 -8.78 -5.64 2.60
CA LEU A 118 -7.66 -4.77 2.86
C LEU A 118 -6.68 -4.85 1.69
N ARG A 119 -6.29 -3.71 1.15
CA ARG A 119 -5.29 -3.59 0.09
C ARG A 119 -4.08 -2.85 0.61
N MET A 120 -2.90 -3.31 0.22
CA MET A 120 -1.64 -2.63 0.44
C MET A 120 -0.68 -2.91 -0.71
N ARG A 121 0.43 -2.18 -0.75
CA ARG A 121 1.51 -2.42 -1.69
C ARG A 121 2.79 -2.66 -0.91
N LEU A 122 3.44 -3.77 -1.21
CA LEU A 122 4.73 -4.13 -0.65
C LEU A 122 5.81 -4.04 -1.73
N LYS A 123 7.03 -3.72 -1.33
CA LYS A 123 8.23 -3.68 -2.16
C LYS A 123 9.27 -4.64 -1.59
N GLY A 124 9.81 -5.49 -2.45
CA GLY A 124 10.84 -6.44 -2.10
C GLY A 124 12.23 -5.83 -2.15
N LYS A 125 13.25 -6.62 -1.82
CA LYS A 125 14.65 -6.18 -1.81
C LYS A 125 15.17 -5.72 -3.17
N GLU A 126 14.65 -6.29 -4.26
CA GLU A 126 15.01 -5.90 -5.64
C GLU A 126 14.25 -4.66 -6.12
N GLY A 127 13.40 -4.08 -5.27
CA GLY A 127 12.65 -2.86 -5.56
C GLY A 127 11.38 -3.07 -6.38
N SER A 128 11.07 -4.30 -6.78
CA SER A 128 9.80 -4.64 -7.42
C SER A 128 8.64 -4.55 -6.41
N GLY A 129 7.64 -3.74 -6.74
CA GLY A 129 6.42 -3.58 -5.95
C GLY A 129 5.32 -4.56 -6.36
N MET A 130 4.66 -5.19 -5.39
CA MET A 130 3.49 -6.04 -5.62
C MET A 130 2.28 -5.59 -4.81
N ARG A 131 1.11 -5.74 -5.44
CA ARG A 131 -0.17 -5.45 -4.79
C ARG A 131 -0.59 -6.64 -3.94
N VAL A 132 -1.05 -6.33 -2.73
CA VAL A 132 -1.61 -7.28 -1.77
C VAL A 132 -3.10 -7.01 -1.64
N VAL A 133 -3.91 -8.07 -1.68
CA VAL A 133 -5.36 -8.03 -1.45
C VAL A 133 -5.75 -9.10 -0.43
N LEU A 134 -6.15 -8.67 0.76
CA LEU A 134 -6.53 -9.55 1.87
C LEU A 134 -8.05 -9.50 2.05
N TRP A 135 -8.74 -10.55 1.62
CA TRP A 135 -10.20 -10.63 1.67
C TRP A 135 -10.71 -10.91 3.10
N GLY A 136 -11.81 -10.27 3.50
CA GLY A 136 -12.38 -10.36 4.85
C GLY A 136 -11.53 -9.68 5.94
N LYS A 137 -10.56 -8.86 5.53
CA LYS A 137 -9.75 -8.01 6.40
C LYS A 137 -10.10 -6.55 6.14
N ASP A 138 -9.95 -5.71 7.14
CA ASP A 138 -10.10 -4.27 7.03
C ASP A 138 -8.98 -3.54 7.78
N GLU A 139 -9.04 -2.22 7.80
CA GLU A 139 -8.01 -1.36 8.39
C GLU A 139 -7.95 -1.41 9.92
N SER A 140 -8.95 -1.98 10.61
CA SER A 140 -8.90 -2.11 12.08
C SER A 140 -7.79 -3.03 12.58
N LEU A 141 -7.24 -3.86 11.68
CA LEU A 141 -6.13 -4.77 11.95
C LEU A 141 -4.75 -4.13 11.72
N ILE A 142 -4.73 -2.86 11.31
CA ILE A 142 -3.53 -2.13 10.94
C ILE A 142 -3.29 -1.03 11.98
N PRO A 143 -2.06 -0.90 12.52
CA PRO A 143 -1.71 0.22 13.39
C PRO A 143 -1.99 1.56 12.71
N ASN A 144 -2.50 2.55 13.45
CA ASN A 144 -2.83 3.86 12.89
C ASN A 144 -1.58 4.61 12.37
N MET A 145 -0.41 4.35 12.95
CA MET A 145 0.87 4.90 12.48
C MET A 145 1.83 3.79 12.08
N ILE A 146 2.34 3.88 10.85
CA ILE A 146 3.36 3.00 10.31
C ILE A 146 4.44 3.86 9.62
N SER A 147 5.70 3.62 10.00
CA SER A 147 6.83 4.31 9.38
C SER A 147 6.96 4.00 7.90
N GLN A 148 7.56 4.91 7.14
CA GLN A 148 7.92 4.63 5.76
C GLN A 148 8.78 3.36 5.68
N SER A 149 8.49 2.51 4.70
CA SER A 149 9.22 1.26 4.46
C SER A 149 9.21 0.28 5.65
N ALA A 150 8.21 0.37 6.55
CA ALA A 150 8.03 -0.64 7.58
C ALA A 150 7.91 -2.03 6.97
N ASN A 151 8.59 -3.00 7.59
CA ASN A 151 8.56 -4.38 7.16
C ASN A 151 7.23 -5.02 7.55
N VAL A 152 6.63 -5.73 6.59
CA VAL A 152 5.37 -6.45 6.77
C VAL A 152 5.61 -7.91 6.46
N LYS A 153 5.24 -8.79 7.40
CA LYS A 153 5.20 -10.23 7.22
C LYS A 153 3.75 -10.67 7.07
N LEU A 154 3.46 -11.44 6.02
CA LEU A 154 2.14 -12.01 5.75
C LEU A 154 2.22 -13.52 5.72
N LEU A 155 1.34 -14.19 6.44
CA LEU A 155 1.31 -15.65 6.58
C LEU A 155 0.03 -16.21 5.98
N GLY A 156 0.15 -17.30 5.21
CA GLY A 156 -1.00 -17.95 4.59
C GLY A 156 -1.53 -17.17 3.40
N VAL A 157 -0.63 -16.65 2.57
CA VAL A 157 -0.99 -15.95 1.32
C VAL A 157 -0.68 -16.81 0.09
N ARG A 158 -1.27 -16.44 -1.04
CA ARG A 158 -1.03 -17.07 -2.35
C ARG A 158 -0.72 -16.03 -3.41
N VAL A 159 -0.06 -16.45 -4.47
CA VAL A 159 0.31 -15.60 -5.60
C VAL A 159 -0.57 -15.92 -6.80
N LYS A 160 -1.11 -14.88 -7.44
CA LYS A 160 -1.96 -14.98 -8.64
C LYS A 160 -1.55 -13.95 -9.67
N SER A 161 -1.80 -14.22 -10.95
CA SER A 161 -1.80 -13.18 -11.97
C SER A 161 -2.97 -12.20 -11.76
N GLY A 162 -2.64 -10.92 -11.69
CA GLY A 162 -3.57 -9.80 -11.74
C GLY A 162 -3.42 -8.98 -13.02
N ASN A 163 -4.16 -7.87 -13.09
CA ASN A 163 -4.19 -7.04 -14.30
C ASN A 163 -2.82 -6.42 -14.64
N GLN A 164 -2.04 -6.06 -13.62
CA GLN A 164 -0.73 -5.39 -13.77
C GLN A 164 0.46 -6.29 -13.40
N GLY A 165 0.31 -7.61 -13.48
CA GLY A 165 1.34 -8.58 -13.07
C GLY A 165 0.91 -9.38 -11.85
N LEU A 166 1.88 -9.97 -11.15
CA LEU A 166 1.61 -10.79 -9.97
C LEU A 166 0.96 -9.97 -8.82
N GLU A 167 0.04 -10.61 -8.12
CA GLU A 167 -0.63 -10.09 -6.94
C GLU A 167 -0.60 -11.14 -5.82
N ILE A 168 -0.44 -10.65 -4.59
CA ILE A 168 -0.49 -11.45 -3.37
C ILE A 168 -1.92 -11.40 -2.85
N HIS A 169 -2.55 -12.55 -2.67
CA HIS A 169 -3.92 -12.66 -2.20
C HIS A 169 -3.95 -13.41 -0.86
N GLY A 170 -4.64 -12.86 0.12
CA GLY A 170 -4.93 -13.50 1.41
C GLY A 170 -6.42 -13.51 1.72
N ASN A 171 -6.79 -14.03 2.88
CA ASN A 171 -8.17 -14.16 3.33
C ASN A 171 -8.30 -13.83 4.83
N GLU A 172 -9.45 -14.16 5.43
CA GLU A 172 -9.75 -13.94 6.85
C GLU A 172 -8.73 -14.61 7.79
N ALA A 173 -8.14 -15.73 7.37
CA ALA A 173 -7.13 -16.46 8.14
C ALA A 173 -5.70 -15.92 7.94
N THR A 174 -5.47 -15.02 6.99
CA THR A 174 -4.14 -14.42 6.79
C THR A 174 -3.74 -13.59 8.01
N ILE A 175 -2.53 -13.84 8.51
CA ILE A 175 -1.96 -13.09 9.62
C ILE A 175 -1.07 -11.98 9.06
N ILE A 176 -1.16 -10.81 9.69
CA ILE A 176 -0.47 -9.59 9.30
C ILE A 176 0.40 -9.19 10.49
N GLU A 177 1.71 -9.17 10.29
CA GLU A 177 2.67 -8.64 11.26
C GLU A 177 3.34 -7.41 10.65
N ILE A 178 3.26 -6.26 11.33
CA ILE A 178 3.83 -5.00 10.88
C ILE A 178 4.82 -4.52 11.93
N GLU A 179 6.07 -4.34 11.53
CA GLU A 179 7.11 -3.79 12.40
C GLU A 179 6.90 -2.29 12.65
N GLY A 180 7.08 -1.85 13.90
CA GLY A 180 7.09 -0.43 14.24
C GLY A 180 5.73 0.27 14.26
N GLY A 181 4.63 -0.49 14.28
CA GLY A 181 3.28 0.06 14.45
C GLY A 181 3.11 0.83 15.78
N LYS A 182 2.57 2.05 15.72
CA LYS A 182 2.35 2.93 16.87
C LYS A 182 1.00 3.65 16.78
N GLU A 183 0.63 4.33 17.86
CA GLU A 183 -0.40 5.37 17.85
C GLU A 183 0.11 6.62 17.11
N THR A 184 -0.82 7.45 16.63
CA THR A 184 -0.47 8.69 15.93
C THR A 184 0.03 9.77 16.89
N GLU A 185 0.93 10.61 16.39
CA GLU A 185 1.47 11.79 17.09
C GLU A 185 1.10 13.06 16.32
N PRO A 186 1.05 14.25 16.98
CA PRO A 186 0.80 15.51 16.30
C PRO A 186 1.89 15.82 15.26
N ILE A 187 1.46 16.29 14.08
CA ILE A 187 2.35 16.69 12.99
C ILE A 187 2.21 18.19 12.77
N ILE A 188 3.34 18.91 12.82
CA ILE A 188 3.41 20.33 12.48
C ILE A 188 3.98 20.47 11.07
N ALA A 189 3.20 21.06 10.16
CA ALA A 189 3.59 21.20 8.77
C ALA A 189 3.04 22.48 8.14
N ARG A 190 3.74 23.01 7.14
CA ARG A 190 3.28 24.11 6.29
C ARG A 190 2.57 23.57 5.06
N ILE A 191 1.39 24.09 4.78
CA ILE A 191 0.62 23.77 3.57
C ILE A 191 1.32 24.38 2.36
N LEU A 192 1.69 23.54 1.40
CA LEU A 192 2.32 23.91 0.14
C LEU A 192 1.31 24.05 -1.00
N SER A 193 0.32 23.17 -1.06
CA SER A 193 -0.80 23.28 -1.99
C SER A 193 -2.07 22.61 -1.49
N ILE A 194 -3.24 23.13 -1.87
CA ILE A 194 -4.55 22.55 -1.58
C ILE A 194 -5.32 22.34 -2.89
N ILE A 195 -5.95 21.18 -3.02
CA ILE A 195 -6.93 20.86 -4.08
C ILE A 195 -8.18 20.30 -3.43
N THR A 196 -9.34 20.81 -3.82
CA THR A 196 -10.61 20.24 -3.41
C THR A 196 -11.14 19.32 -4.52
N THR A 197 -11.43 18.08 -4.18
CA THR A 197 -12.04 17.11 -5.11
C THR A 197 -13.48 17.49 -5.45
N GLU A 198 -14.04 16.89 -6.49
CA GLU A 198 -15.47 17.02 -6.84
C GLU A 198 -16.40 16.59 -5.69
N THR A 199 -15.92 15.75 -4.78
CA THR A 199 -16.63 15.30 -3.56
C THR A 199 -16.41 16.21 -2.35
N GLY A 200 -15.76 17.36 -2.53
CA GLY A 200 -15.51 18.33 -1.47
C GLY A 200 -14.40 17.95 -0.48
N LYS A 201 -13.53 16.99 -0.83
CA LYS A 201 -12.43 16.56 0.04
C LYS A 201 -11.16 17.32 -0.30
N ASN A 202 -10.42 17.79 0.71
CA ASN A 202 -9.17 18.51 0.48
C ASN A 202 -7.98 17.53 0.39
N MET A 203 -7.25 17.62 -0.71
CA MET A 203 -6.00 16.91 -0.98
C MET A 203 -4.87 17.93 -0.89
N ILE A 204 -4.02 17.76 0.12
CA ILE A 204 -3.07 18.76 0.55
C ILE A 204 -1.65 18.22 0.44
N ILE A 205 -0.75 19.03 -0.09
CA ILE A 205 0.70 18.82 0.03
C ILE A 205 1.19 19.72 1.15
N ALA A 206 1.91 19.15 2.12
CA ALA A 206 2.48 19.90 3.23
C ALA A 206 3.93 19.49 3.49
N THR A 207 4.69 20.29 4.24
CA THR A 207 6.08 19.97 4.61
C THR A 207 6.42 20.38 6.03
N ASP A 208 7.29 19.62 6.69
CA ASP A 208 7.83 19.96 8.02
C ASP A 208 9.18 20.69 7.94
N ASN A 209 9.75 21.00 9.11
CA ASN A 209 11.06 21.64 9.24
C ASN A 209 12.24 20.77 8.76
N GLN A 210 12.05 19.45 8.63
CA GLN A 210 13.03 18.50 8.11
C GLN A 210 12.93 18.32 6.59
N LYS A 211 12.02 19.05 5.92
CA LYS A 211 11.72 18.96 4.49
C LYS A 211 11.05 17.66 4.06
N ASN A 212 10.45 16.91 4.98
CA ASN A 212 9.60 15.79 4.61
C ASN A 212 8.35 16.34 3.91
N ILE A 213 7.89 15.66 2.86
CA ILE A 213 6.69 16.05 2.12
C ILE A 213 5.56 15.08 2.47
N TYR A 214 4.45 15.64 2.93
CA TYR A 214 3.26 14.90 3.31
C TYR A 214 2.12 15.10 2.31
N ASN A 215 1.46 14.01 1.97
CA ASN A 215 0.20 13.96 1.23
C ASN A 215 -0.93 13.82 2.24
N ILE A 216 -1.52 14.94 2.67
CA ILE A 216 -2.64 14.95 3.61
C ILE A 216 -3.95 14.83 2.83
N SER A 217 -4.78 13.86 3.21
CA SER A 217 -6.11 13.65 2.65
C SER A 217 -7.15 13.94 3.72
N ASP A 218 -7.91 15.01 3.55
CA ASP A 218 -8.91 15.46 4.51
C ASP A 218 -10.31 14.97 4.10
N PHE A 219 -10.81 13.99 4.86
CA PHE A 219 -12.14 13.42 4.71
C PHE A 219 -13.18 14.01 5.68
N SER A 220 -12.77 14.85 6.64
CA SER A 220 -13.62 15.43 7.69
C SER A 220 -13.89 16.93 7.53
N ASP A 221 -13.31 17.57 6.51
CA ASP A 221 -13.38 19.03 6.29
C ASP A 221 -12.71 19.84 7.43
N SER A 222 -11.79 19.20 8.16
CA SER A 222 -11.06 19.81 9.29
C SER A 222 -10.12 20.93 8.84
N THR A 223 -9.77 20.98 7.55
CA THR A 223 -8.86 21.97 6.96
C THR A 223 -9.57 23.11 6.24
N SER A 224 -10.90 23.21 6.32
CA SER A 224 -11.71 24.26 5.65
C SER A 224 -11.25 25.70 5.92
N ILE A 225 -10.67 25.97 7.09
CA ILE A 225 -10.16 27.29 7.49
C ILE A 225 -8.73 27.59 7.01
N CYS A 226 -8.07 26.61 6.37
CA CYS A 226 -6.66 26.68 6.01
C CYS A 226 -6.46 27.17 4.57
N ALA A 227 -5.32 27.81 4.34
CA ALA A 227 -4.88 28.31 3.05
C ALA A 227 -3.44 27.87 2.74
N GLU A 228 -3.05 27.97 1.46
CA GLU A 228 -1.67 27.71 1.04
C GLU A 228 -0.72 28.68 1.75
N GLY A 229 0.35 28.14 2.34
CA GLY A 229 1.31 28.88 3.15
C GLY A 229 1.04 28.83 4.65
N ASP A 230 -0.15 28.46 5.11
CA ASP A 230 -0.43 28.33 6.55
C ASP A 230 0.44 27.24 7.19
N VAL A 231 0.83 27.46 8.45
CA VAL A 231 1.39 26.41 9.32
C VAL A 231 0.25 25.82 10.13
N ILE A 232 0.14 24.49 10.11
CA ILE A 232 -0.87 23.75 10.86
C ILE A 232 -0.20 22.76 11.81
N GLU A 233 -0.87 22.52 12.93
CA GLU A 233 -0.67 21.31 13.71
C GLU A 233 -1.91 20.43 13.48
N CYS A 234 -1.69 19.19 13.06
CA CYS A 234 -2.75 18.20 12.94
C CYS A 234 -2.49 16.98 13.82
N MET A 235 -3.54 16.49 14.47
CA MET A 235 -3.61 15.14 15.03
C MET A 235 -4.30 14.27 13.99
N PRO A 236 -3.56 13.42 13.26
CA PRO A 236 -4.14 12.59 12.22
C PRO A 236 -4.76 11.31 12.80
N SER A 237 -5.75 10.77 12.10
CA SER A 237 -6.29 9.45 12.41
C SER A 237 -5.36 8.34 11.92
N LYS A 238 -4.66 8.57 10.79
CA LYS A 238 -3.70 7.61 10.22
C LYS A 238 -2.49 8.29 9.60
N VAL A 239 -1.33 7.67 9.75
CA VAL A 239 -0.05 8.08 9.18
C VAL A 239 0.66 6.87 8.60
N TYR A 240 0.72 6.76 7.28
CA TYR A 240 1.40 5.68 6.56
C TYR A 240 2.52 6.27 5.71
N GLY A 241 3.73 6.29 6.25
CA GLY A 241 4.86 7.02 5.66
C GLY A 241 4.50 8.51 5.45
N GLY A 242 4.68 9.02 4.22
CA GLY A 242 4.31 10.39 3.87
C GLY A 242 2.81 10.62 3.63
N SER A 243 1.95 9.60 3.76
CA SER A 243 0.50 9.73 3.59
C SER A 243 -0.19 9.96 4.92
N ILE A 244 -0.94 11.05 5.04
CA ILE A 244 -1.69 11.41 6.25
C ILE A 244 -3.18 11.40 5.93
N THR A 245 -3.98 10.82 6.82
CA THR A 245 -5.44 10.83 6.74
C THR A 245 -6.01 11.67 7.87
N LEU A 246 -6.93 12.56 7.53
CA LEU A 246 -7.77 13.26 8.48
C LEU A 246 -9.22 12.79 8.27
N ASP A 247 -9.84 12.33 9.36
CA ASP A 247 -11.25 11.91 9.41
C ASP A 247 -11.92 12.47 10.68
N GLU A 248 -13.12 12.00 11.02
CA GLU A 248 -13.89 12.45 12.18
C GLU A 248 -13.14 12.35 13.53
N ASN A 249 -12.08 11.54 13.62
CA ASN A 249 -11.23 11.41 14.80
C ASN A 249 -10.00 12.30 14.76
N SER A 250 -9.88 13.16 13.75
CA SER A 250 -8.72 14.05 13.54
C SER A 250 -9.00 15.46 14.02
N PHE A 251 -7.93 16.17 14.37
CA PHE A 251 -8.00 17.57 14.79
C PHE A 251 -6.97 18.39 14.03
N VAL A 252 -7.33 19.61 13.62
CA VAL A 252 -6.42 20.54 12.95
C VAL A 252 -6.57 21.92 13.59
N ARG A 253 -5.44 22.57 13.87
CA ARG A 253 -5.41 23.99 14.22
C ARG A 253 -4.34 24.73 13.44
N LYS A 254 -4.62 25.98 13.12
CA LYS A 254 -3.62 26.91 12.58
C LYS A 254 -2.68 27.34 13.68
N LEU A 255 -1.40 27.43 13.35
CA LEU A 255 -0.36 28.03 14.18
C LEU A 255 0.07 29.37 13.58
N ASP A 256 0.83 30.13 14.38
CA ASP A 256 1.56 31.28 13.86
C ASP A 256 2.61 30.84 12.83
N ASN A 257 2.97 31.76 11.94
CA ASN A 257 3.95 31.47 10.91
C ASN A 257 5.32 31.11 11.52
N ASP A 258 5.89 29.99 11.07
CA ASP A 258 7.22 29.51 11.49
C ASP A 258 8.20 29.49 10.30
N GLU A 259 9.14 30.43 10.26
CA GLU A 259 10.12 30.56 9.18
C GLU A 259 11.10 29.38 9.06
N THR A 260 11.21 28.55 10.11
CA THR A 260 12.03 27.33 10.07
C THR A 260 11.41 26.26 9.17
N ILE A 261 10.08 26.30 8.97
CA ILE A 261 9.37 25.41 8.06
C ILE A 261 9.38 26.02 6.65
N PRO A 262 10.00 25.35 5.67
CA PRO A 262 10.26 25.92 4.35
C PRO A 262 8.99 26.23 3.56
N SER A 263 9.04 27.30 2.77
CA SER A 263 8.04 27.63 1.75
C SER A 263 8.16 26.72 0.53
N LEU A 264 7.14 26.72 -0.33
CA LEU A 264 7.14 25.97 -1.60
C LEU A 264 8.36 26.29 -2.49
N SER A 265 8.84 27.53 -2.51
CA SER A 265 10.04 27.89 -3.27
C SER A 265 11.31 27.20 -2.78
N LYS A 266 11.39 26.84 -1.49
CA LYS A 266 12.56 26.21 -0.85
C LYS A 266 12.50 24.67 -0.84
N ILE A 267 11.37 24.07 -1.21
CA ILE A 267 11.15 22.61 -1.22
C ILE A 267 11.23 21.99 -2.62
N ARG A 268 11.43 22.81 -3.66
CA ARG A 268 11.49 22.34 -5.05
C ARG A 268 12.70 21.44 -5.26
N THR A 269 12.47 20.32 -5.93
CA THR A 269 13.48 19.38 -6.37
C THR A 269 13.91 19.76 -7.78
N LYS A 270 15.22 19.86 -8.03
CA LYS A 270 15.76 19.95 -9.39
C LYS A 270 15.53 18.64 -10.12
N ILE A 271 15.26 18.68 -11.42
CA ILE A 271 14.98 17.48 -12.21
C ILE A 271 16.10 16.43 -12.10
N MET A 272 17.36 16.85 -12.07
CA MET A 272 18.50 15.93 -11.92
C MET A 272 18.64 15.32 -10.52
N ASP A 273 18.02 15.92 -9.50
CA ASP A 273 18.06 15.45 -8.11
C ASP A 273 16.85 14.55 -7.76
N VAL A 274 15.97 14.30 -8.72
CA VAL A 274 14.80 13.43 -8.53
C VAL A 274 15.25 12.00 -8.25
N LYS A 275 14.80 11.44 -7.13
CA LYS A 275 15.03 10.05 -6.74
C LYS A 275 13.79 9.21 -6.99
N VAL A 276 13.95 7.89 -7.01
CA VAL A 276 12.84 6.94 -7.20
C VAL A 276 12.03 6.79 -5.90
N ASP A 277 10.71 6.61 -6.04
CA ASP A 277 9.74 6.39 -4.96
C ASP A 277 9.66 7.52 -3.89
N GLU A 278 9.95 8.76 -4.29
CA GLU A 278 9.75 9.96 -3.48
C GLU A 278 8.59 10.83 -3.99
N ASN A 279 8.08 11.69 -3.12
CA ASN A 279 7.21 12.79 -3.52
C ASN A 279 8.08 14.02 -3.81
N CYS A 280 7.79 14.76 -4.87
CA CYS A 280 8.54 15.96 -5.21
C CYS A 280 7.66 17.10 -5.72
N CYS A 281 8.22 18.30 -5.70
CA CYS A 281 7.64 19.49 -6.33
C CYS A 281 8.68 20.07 -7.29
N ILE A 282 8.27 20.45 -8.50
CA ILE A 282 9.19 21.00 -9.51
C ILE A 282 8.66 22.33 -10.06
N GLU A 283 9.55 23.12 -10.64
CA GLU A 283 9.19 24.23 -11.53
C GLU A 283 9.95 24.06 -12.83
N CYS A 284 9.25 24.15 -13.95
CA CYS A 284 9.78 23.77 -15.25
C CYS A 284 9.06 24.49 -16.39
N ILE A 285 9.67 24.48 -17.58
CA ILE A 285 9.07 24.92 -18.83
C ILE A 285 8.57 23.69 -19.63
N VAL A 286 7.40 23.81 -20.25
CA VAL A 286 6.84 22.77 -21.12
C VAL A 286 7.54 22.80 -22.49
N LEU A 287 8.24 21.74 -22.85
CA LEU A 287 9.01 21.65 -24.11
C LEU A 287 8.25 21.06 -25.30
N LYS A 288 7.14 20.36 -25.03
CA LYS A 288 6.32 19.72 -26.05
C LYS A 288 4.84 19.92 -25.71
N VAL A 289 4.02 20.12 -26.75
CA VAL A 289 2.57 20.10 -26.60
C VAL A 289 2.16 18.80 -25.91
N PRO A 290 1.37 18.84 -24.83
CA PRO A 290 0.97 17.62 -24.15
C PRO A 290 0.22 16.66 -25.06
N GLY A 291 0.60 15.37 -24.99
CA GLY A 291 0.02 14.31 -25.80
C GLY A 291 -0.95 13.46 -24.99
N ARG A 292 -2.15 13.22 -25.52
CA ARG A 292 -3.15 12.34 -24.91
C ARG A 292 -3.26 11.01 -25.65
N LYS A 293 -3.37 9.93 -24.89
CA LYS A 293 -3.57 8.55 -25.34
C LYS A 293 -4.73 7.92 -24.59
N GLU A 294 -5.52 7.12 -25.29
CA GLU A 294 -6.51 6.23 -24.68
C GLU A 294 -5.91 4.82 -24.61
N ILE A 295 -5.89 4.24 -23.41
CA ILE A 295 -5.30 2.93 -23.15
C ILE A 295 -6.43 1.99 -22.74
N GLN A 296 -6.58 0.88 -23.46
CA GLN A 296 -7.52 -0.16 -23.05
C GLN A 296 -6.87 -1.09 -22.03
N THR A 297 -7.55 -1.26 -20.89
CA THR A 297 -7.17 -2.22 -19.85
C THR A 297 -7.53 -3.65 -20.27
N LYS A 298 -6.96 -4.66 -19.59
CA LYS A 298 -7.33 -6.07 -19.79
C LYS A 298 -8.81 -6.36 -19.53
N SER A 299 -9.48 -5.53 -18.74
CA SER A 299 -10.92 -5.58 -18.48
C SER A 299 -11.77 -4.85 -19.52
N GLY A 300 -11.16 -4.29 -20.57
CA GLY A 300 -11.86 -3.55 -21.64
C GLY A 300 -12.21 -2.10 -21.29
N GLU A 301 -11.86 -1.62 -20.09
CA GLU A 301 -12.03 -0.21 -19.72
C GLU A 301 -11.03 0.66 -20.50
N SER A 302 -11.49 1.76 -21.10
CA SER A 302 -10.61 2.79 -21.69
C SER A 302 -10.21 3.80 -20.62
N ILE A 303 -8.91 4.00 -20.45
CA ILE A 303 -8.34 4.97 -19.50
C ILE A 303 -7.48 5.99 -20.25
N SER A 304 -7.66 7.27 -19.92
CA SER A 304 -6.85 8.35 -20.49
C SER A 304 -5.49 8.44 -19.80
N LEU A 305 -4.45 8.61 -20.61
CA LEU A 305 -3.09 8.98 -20.21
C LEU A 305 -2.71 10.24 -20.97
N SER A 306 -2.32 11.29 -20.27
CA SER A 306 -1.65 12.45 -20.87
C SER A 306 -0.21 12.54 -20.38
N GLU A 307 0.68 12.97 -21.26
CA GLU A 307 2.10 13.13 -20.98
C GLU A 307 2.63 14.45 -21.55
N MET A 308 3.53 15.09 -20.80
CA MET A 308 4.24 16.28 -21.23
C MET A 308 5.74 16.14 -20.93
N PHE A 309 6.56 16.74 -21.78
CA PHE A 309 8.01 16.77 -21.62
C PHE A 309 8.40 18.15 -21.10
N VAL A 310 9.10 18.19 -19.98
CA VAL A 310 9.41 19.43 -19.26
C VAL A 310 10.90 19.56 -18.99
N GLU A 311 11.37 20.79 -18.84
CA GLU A 311 12.77 21.13 -18.56
C GLU A 311 12.89 22.16 -17.43
N ASP A 312 13.93 22.03 -16.63
CA ASP A 312 14.43 23.08 -15.75
C ASP A 312 15.91 23.36 -16.08
N ASP A 313 16.55 24.23 -15.31
CA ASP A 313 17.98 24.55 -15.47
C ASP A 313 18.95 23.39 -15.19
N SER A 314 18.45 22.25 -14.71
CA SER A 314 19.25 21.06 -14.40
C SER A 314 19.08 19.94 -15.41
N GLY A 315 17.88 19.74 -15.98
CA GLY A 315 17.61 18.62 -16.88
C GLY A 315 16.19 18.55 -17.41
N GLN A 316 15.88 17.43 -18.07
CA GLN A 316 14.60 17.18 -18.73
C GLN A 316 13.95 15.90 -18.22
N ILE A 317 12.63 15.88 -18.08
CA ILE A 317 11.89 14.70 -17.61
C ILE A 317 10.47 14.64 -18.18
N TRP A 318 9.90 13.44 -18.20
CA TRP A 318 8.49 13.23 -18.53
C TRP A 318 7.61 13.36 -17.30
N VAL A 319 6.53 14.12 -17.43
CA VAL A 319 5.43 14.18 -16.46
C VAL A 319 4.20 13.53 -17.08
N LYS A 320 3.59 12.60 -16.36
CA LYS A 320 2.46 11.78 -16.80
C LYS A 320 1.27 11.92 -15.86
N GLY A 321 0.07 11.92 -16.42
CA GLY A 321 -1.19 12.04 -15.70
C GLY A 321 -2.17 10.98 -16.17
N TRP A 322 -2.65 10.16 -15.24
CA TRP A 322 -3.66 9.13 -15.52
C TRP A 322 -5.06 9.63 -15.17
N ARG A 323 -6.07 9.18 -15.92
CA ARG A 323 -7.50 9.42 -15.65
C ARG A 323 -7.78 10.92 -15.47
N ASN A 324 -8.24 11.35 -14.29
CA ASN A 324 -8.54 12.75 -14.01
C ASN A 324 -7.29 13.64 -14.06
N GLN A 325 -6.11 13.11 -13.77
CA GLN A 325 -4.87 13.87 -13.84
C GLN A 325 -4.40 14.12 -15.28
N ALA A 326 -4.86 13.30 -16.24
CA ALA A 326 -4.64 13.56 -17.66
C ALA A 326 -5.22 14.93 -18.05
N LYS A 327 -6.41 15.28 -17.53
CA LYS A 327 -7.10 16.54 -17.79
C LYS A 327 -6.35 17.76 -17.25
N LEU A 328 -5.46 17.61 -16.25
CA LEU A 328 -4.64 18.71 -15.76
C LEU A 328 -3.50 19.03 -16.74
N ILE A 329 -2.87 17.97 -17.28
CA ILE A 329 -1.82 18.09 -18.29
C ILE A 329 -2.37 18.66 -19.60
N ASP A 330 -3.58 18.25 -20.02
CA ASP A 330 -4.24 18.73 -21.25
C ASP A 330 -4.43 20.27 -21.28
N LYS A 331 -4.39 20.95 -20.12
CA LYS A 331 -4.53 22.41 -20.00
C LYS A 331 -3.21 23.16 -20.17
N CYS A 332 -2.09 22.46 -20.26
CA CYS A 332 -0.76 23.05 -20.40
C CYS A 332 -0.43 23.26 -21.87
N GLU A 333 0.33 24.31 -22.17
CA GLU A 333 0.75 24.67 -23.53
C GLU A 333 2.27 24.69 -23.67
N LEU A 334 2.73 24.56 -24.91
CA LEU A 334 4.16 24.65 -25.23
C LEU A 334 4.74 25.99 -24.80
N GLY A 335 5.87 25.96 -24.10
CA GLY A 335 6.59 27.15 -23.64
C GLY A 335 6.08 27.74 -22.32
N GLU A 336 5.02 27.19 -21.72
CA GLU A 336 4.53 27.67 -20.42
C GLU A 336 5.49 27.31 -19.29
N ILE A 337 5.72 28.26 -18.38
CA ILE A 337 6.43 28.00 -17.13
C ILE A 337 5.39 27.58 -16.09
N ILE A 338 5.57 26.39 -15.52
CA ILE A 338 4.63 25.80 -14.58
C ILE A 338 5.33 25.37 -13.30
N SER A 339 4.64 25.53 -12.16
CA SER A 339 5.01 24.92 -10.89
C SER A 339 4.08 23.74 -10.64
N ILE A 340 4.64 22.57 -10.37
CA ILE A 340 3.90 21.34 -10.12
C ILE A 340 4.18 20.85 -8.71
N THR A 341 3.15 20.63 -7.90
CA THR A 341 3.25 20.02 -6.57
C THR A 341 2.70 18.59 -6.57
N GLY A 342 3.07 17.81 -5.55
CA GLY A 342 2.47 16.50 -5.30
C GLY A 342 2.77 15.44 -6.36
N LEU A 343 3.93 15.51 -7.00
CA LEU A 343 4.36 14.51 -7.98
C LEU A 343 4.92 13.29 -7.25
N ASN A 344 4.66 12.10 -7.80
CA ASN A 344 5.28 10.86 -7.37
C ASN A 344 6.24 10.36 -8.43
N THR A 345 7.43 9.97 -8.02
CA THR A 345 8.50 9.49 -8.90
C THR A 345 8.42 7.97 -9.02
N LYS A 346 8.46 7.43 -10.23
CA LYS A 346 8.54 5.96 -10.43
C LYS A 346 9.55 5.62 -11.51
N LEU A 347 10.14 4.44 -11.37
CA LEU A 347 10.94 3.84 -12.42
C LEU A 347 10.01 3.36 -13.55
N ASN A 348 10.34 3.71 -14.79
CA ASN A 348 9.67 3.11 -15.93
C ASN A 348 10.20 1.68 -16.15
N ASN A 349 9.32 0.69 -16.00
CA ASN A 349 9.69 -0.72 -16.18
C ASN A 349 9.87 -1.14 -17.65
N PHE A 350 9.66 -0.23 -18.61
CA PHE A 350 9.85 -0.47 -20.04
C PHE A 350 11.06 0.33 -20.58
N GLY A 351 12.04 -0.35 -21.17
CA GLY A 351 13.24 0.27 -21.76
C GLY A 351 14.39 0.47 -20.78
N GLU A 352 15.14 1.57 -20.90
CA GLU A 352 16.38 1.86 -20.12
C GLU A 352 16.14 2.21 -18.63
N GLY A 353 14.96 1.98 -18.06
CA GLY A 353 14.73 2.22 -16.63
C GLY A 353 14.86 3.70 -16.23
N ARG A 354 14.25 4.61 -17.00
CA ARG A 354 14.29 6.05 -16.67
C ARG A 354 13.25 6.41 -15.61
N ILE A 355 13.60 7.39 -14.76
CA ILE A 355 12.66 7.94 -13.78
C ILE A 355 11.63 8.80 -14.52
N GLU A 356 10.36 8.61 -14.18
CA GLU A 356 9.24 9.40 -14.69
C GLU A 356 8.45 9.99 -13.51
N LEU A 357 7.86 11.15 -13.75
CA LEU A 357 7.03 11.85 -12.77
C LEU A 357 5.55 11.60 -13.06
N PHE A 358 4.79 11.25 -12.02
CA PHE A 358 3.37 11.00 -12.12
C PHE A 358 2.59 11.98 -11.26
N LEU A 359 1.57 12.59 -11.85
CA LEU A 359 0.56 13.31 -11.09
C LEU A 359 -0.25 12.34 -10.22
N THR A 360 -0.56 12.76 -9.01
CA THR A 360 -1.34 12.06 -7.99
C THR A 360 -2.66 12.79 -7.74
N ALA A 361 -3.49 12.26 -6.83
CA ALA A 361 -4.71 12.95 -6.39
C ALA A 361 -4.43 14.31 -5.71
N HIS A 362 -3.21 14.51 -5.22
CA HIS A 362 -2.76 15.72 -4.53
C HIS A 362 -2.03 16.71 -5.46
N SER A 363 -1.86 16.39 -6.74
CA SER A 363 -1.04 17.21 -7.64
C SER A 363 -1.72 18.48 -8.14
N LYS A 364 -1.07 19.63 -7.93
CA LYS A 364 -1.52 20.93 -8.46
C LYS A 364 -0.55 21.42 -9.52
N ILE A 365 -1.06 21.89 -10.66
CA ILE A 365 -0.28 22.61 -11.67
C ILE A 365 -0.69 24.08 -11.64
N ILE A 366 0.29 24.97 -11.48
CA ILE A 366 0.11 26.43 -11.48
C ILE A 366 0.97 27.02 -12.60
N LYS A 367 0.34 27.75 -13.53
CA LYS A 367 1.04 28.54 -14.55
C LYS A 367 1.67 29.78 -13.91
N LYS A 368 2.91 30.09 -14.27
CA LYS A 368 3.71 31.20 -13.72
C LYS A 368 3.79 32.42 -14.65
N ASN A 369 3.17 32.32 -15.83
CA ASN A 369 3.16 33.34 -16.86
C ASN A 369 2.55 34.66 -16.39
#